data_AF-A0AAV5TPA1-F1
#
_entry.id   AF-A0AAV5TPA1-F1
#
_cell.length_a   1.000
_cell.length_b   1.000
_cell.length_c   1.000
_cell.angle_alpha   90.00
_cell.angle_beta   90.00
_cell.angle_gamma   90.00
#
_symmetry.space_group_name_H-M   'P 1'
#
loop_
_entity.id
_entity.type
_entity.pdbx_description
1 polymer ?
#
loop_
_entity_poly.entity_id
_entity_poly.type
_entity_poly.pdbx_seq_one_letter_code
_entity_poly.pdbx_strand_id
1 'polypeptide(L)'
;MIKNQFGDHSNFNLVIENVTDVGQVTNHVLSTFPHATLYASASLRNIKYRIPRQSSDIFSDLFKKVSASAKGLNVTDFCFTQATLEDAF
;
A
#
# COMPACT_ATOMS: atom_id res chain seq x y z
N MET A 1 23.71 -9.73 -15.00
CA MET A 1 23.20 -9.47 -13.63
C MET A 1 22.02 -8.53 -13.74
N ILE A 2 20.78 -9.04 -13.79
CA ILE A 2 19.59 -8.21 -13.97
C ILE A 2 18.69 -8.37 -12.74
N LYS A 3 18.71 -7.31 -11.91
CA LYS A 3 17.62 -6.77 -11.10
C LYS A 3 16.81 -7.79 -10.27
N ASN A 4 17.38 -8.20 -9.14
CA ASN A 4 16.69 -8.78 -7.98
C ASN A 4 15.77 -7.75 -7.25
N GLN A 5 14.95 -7.02 -8.00
CA GLN A 5 14.11 -5.92 -7.46
C GLN A 5 12.62 -6.09 -7.81
N PHE A 6 12.25 -7.26 -8.33
CA PHE A 6 10.87 -7.62 -8.64
C PHE A 6 10.49 -8.78 -7.68
N GLY A 7 9.86 -8.46 -6.55
CA GLY A 7 9.43 -9.46 -5.56
C GLY A 7 9.54 -9.05 -4.08
N ASP A 8 10.13 -7.89 -3.77
CA ASP A 8 10.48 -7.51 -2.39
C ASP A 8 9.51 -6.48 -1.76
N HIS A 9 8.37 -6.22 -2.38
CA HIS A 9 7.41 -5.26 -1.84
C HIS A 9 5.96 -5.67 -2.10
N SER A 10 5.07 -5.16 -1.27
CA SER A 10 3.63 -5.22 -1.49
C SER A 10 3.13 -3.87 -1.99
N ASN A 11 2.15 -3.90 -2.87
CA ASN A 11 1.46 -2.72 -3.37
C ASN A 11 0.16 -2.55 -2.59
N PHE A 12 -0.05 -1.35 -2.07
CA PHE A 12 -1.27 -0.97 -1.40
C PHE A 12 -1.91 0.21 -2.12
N ASN A 13 -3.05 -0.03 -2.74
CA ASN A 13 -3.82 0.94 -3.48
C ASN A 13 -5.09 1.31 -2.71
N LEU A 14 -5.32 2.60 -2.52
CA LEU A 14 -6.47 3.16 -1.84
C LEU A 14 -7.28 3.99 -2.83
N VAL A 15 -8.59 3.78 -2.84
CA VAL A 15 -9.56 4.59 -3.60
C VAL A 15 -10.51 5.27 -2.62
N ILE A 16 -10.33 6.56 -2.44
CA ILE A 16 -11.13 7.37 -1.51
C ILE A 16 -11.92 8.38 -2.34
N GLU A 17 -13.26 8.37 -2.24
CA GLU A 17 -14.12 9.28 -3.02
C GLU A 17 -13.89 10.76 -2.71
N ASN A 18 -13.71 11.09 -1.43
CA ASN A 18 -13.54 12.46 -0.92
C ASN A 18 -12.20 12.62 -0.18
N VAL A 19 -11.09 12.59 -0.91
CA VAL A 19 -9.80 12.97 -0.33
C VAL A 19 -9.76 14.48 -0.17
N THR A 20 -9.90 14.92 1.08
CA THR A 20 -9.72 16.31 1.46
C THR A 20 -8.24 16.64 1.67
N ASP A 21 -7.45 15.66 2.13
CA ASP A 21 -6.01 15.81 2.36
C ASP A 21 -5.26 14.47 2.20
N VAL A 22 -4.37 14.38 1.21
CA VAL A 22 -3.52 13.20 0.98
C VAL A 22 -2.50 13.04 2.11
N GLY A 23 -2.09 14.14 2.75
CA GLY A 23 -1.14 14.15 3.87
C GLY A 23 -1.67 13.39 5.08
N GLN A 24 -2.93 13.59 5.47
CA GLN A 24 -3.58 12.86 6.55
C GLN A 24 -3.70 11.37 6.25
N VAL A 25 -4.09 11.01 5.02
CA VAL A 25 -4.11 9.60 4.57
C VAL A 25 -2.71 9.00 4.64
N THR A 26 -1.70 9.74 4.18
CA THR A 26 -0.30 9.31 4.21
C THR A 26 0.18 9.11 5.64
N ASN A 27 -0.08 10.06 6.55
CA ASN A 27 0.30 9.95 7.96
C ASN A 27 -0.38 8.74 8.63
N HIS A 28 -1.65 8.46 8.30
CA HIS A 28 -2.33 7.28 8.81
C HIS A 28 -1.70 5.98 8.30
N VAL A 29 -1.41 5.91 6.99
CA VAL A 29 -0.74 4.74 6.39
C VAL A 29 0.66 4.54 6.97
N LEU A 30 1.44 5.62 7.14
CA LEU A 30 2.77 5.57 7.74
C LEU A 30 2.75 5.19 9.22
N SER A 31 1.68 5.52 9.95
CA SER A 31 1.51 5.06 11.34
C SER A 31 1.34 3.54 11.43
N THR A 32 0.74 2.91 10.42
CA THR A 32 0.58 1.45 10.36
C THR A 32 1.77 0.77 9.69
N PHE A 33 2.34 1.40 8.67
CA PHE A 33 3.44 0.91 7.85
C PHE A 33 4.53 1.99 7.76
N PRO A 34 5.43 2.08 8.76
CA PRO A 34 6.41 3.17 8.86
C PRO A 34 7.40 3.21 7.69
N HIS A 35 7.57 2.10 6.98
CA HIS A 35 8.44 2.00 5.82
C HIS A 35 7.68 2.10 4.49
N ALA A 36 6.36 2.35 4.51
CA ALA A 36 5.60 2.54 3.29
C ALA A 36 6.07 3.78 2.54
N THR A 37 6.17 3.68 1.22
CA THR A 37 6.55 4.79 0.36
C THR A 37 5.40 5.10 -0.59
N LEU A 38 4.95 6.35 -0.64
CA LEU A 38 4.00 6.80 -1.66
C LEU A 38 4.70 6.76 -3.02
N TYR A 39 4.26 5.87 -3.90
CA TYR A 39 4.89 5.69 -5.21
C TYR A 39 4.10 6.35 -6.33
N ALA A 40 2.77 6.43 -6.22
CA ALA A 40 1.95 7.11 -7.19
C ALA A 40 0.66 7.65 -6.58
N SER A 41 0.28 8.85 -6.98
CA SER A 41 -1.02 9.46 -6.71
C SER A 41 -1.54 10.05 -8.01
N ALA A 42 -1.99 9.19 -8.93
CA ALA A 42 -2.42 9.61 -10.27
C ALA A 42 -3.60 10.60 -10.20
N SER A 43 -4.40 10.50 -9.13
CA SER A 43 -5.47 11.43 -8.78
C SER A 43 -5.56 11.53 -7.25
N LEU A 44 -6.14 12.61 -6.72
CA LEU A 44 -6.42 12.73 -5.27
C LEU A 44 -7.20 11.53 -4.74
N ARG A 45 -8.05 10.93 -5.57
CA ARG A 45 -8.86 9.76 -5.21
C ARG A 45 -8.12 8.43 -5.22
N ASN A 46 -6.98 8.32 -5.91
CA ASN A 46 -6.27 7.05 -6.08
C ASN A 46 -4.82 7.17 -5.61
N ILE A 47 -4.55 6.59 -4.45
CA ILE A 47 -3.28 6.72 -3.75
C ILE A 47 -2.62 5.34 -3.63
N LYS A 48 -1.40 5.22 -4.13
CA LYS A 48 -0.65 3.97 -4.20
C LYS A 48 0.62 4.05 -3.37
N TYR A 49 0.71 3.12 -2.42
CA TYR A 49 1.86 2.93 -1.56
C TYR A 49 2.58 1.62 -1.90
N ARG A 50 3.89 1.63 -1.73
CA ARG A 50 4.73 0.43 -1.70
C ARG A 50 5.16 0.16 -0.28
N ILE A 51 4.90 -1.03 0.20
CA ILE A 51 5.31 -1.50 1.53
C ILE A 51 6.46 -2.47 1.32
N PRO A 52 7.69 -2.14 1.74
CA PRO A 52 8.82 -3.05 1.64
C PRO A 52 8.55 -4.29 2.48
N ARG A 53 8.87 -5.45 1.94
CA ARG A 53 8.65 -6.73 2.60
C ARG A 53 9.77 -6.98 3.59
N GLN A 54 9.43 -7.27 4.84
CA GLN A 54 10.38 -7.78 5.82
C GLN A 54 10.27 -9.31 5.88
N SER A 55 11.36 -9.99 6.25
CA SER A 55 11.38 -11.46 6.35
C SER A 55 10.40 -12.01 7.39
N SER A 56 9.96 -11.18 8.33
CA SER A 56 8.94 -11.49 9.34
C SER A 56 7.50 -11.17 8.90
N ASP A 57 7.30 -10.57 7.73
CA ASP A 57 5.97 -10.15 7.30
C ASP A 57 5.11 -11.31 6.82
N ILE A 58 4.01 -11.51 7.53
CA ILE A 58 2.95 -12.45 7.15
C ILE A 58 1.90 -11.67 6.38
N PHE A 59 1.66 -12.04 5.11
CA PHE A 59 0.72 -11.34 4.23
C PHE A 59 -0.67 -11.18 4.84
N SER A 60 -1.19 -12.21 5.50
CA SER A 60 -2.49 -12.15 6.18
C SER A 60 -2.54 -11.13 7.31
N ASP A 61 -1.42 -10.93 8.02
CA ASP A 61 -1.32 -9.95 9.11
C ASP A 61 -1.25 -8.52 8.54
N LEU A 62 -0.46 -8.33 7.47
CA LEU A 62 -0.42 -7.09 6.70
C LEU A 62 -1.79 -6.73 6.13
N PHE A 63 -2.51 -7.70 5.55
CA PHE A 63 -3.85 -7.48 5.00
C PHE A 63 -4.85 -7.08 6.09
N LYS A 64 -4.78 -7.68 7.29
CA LYS A 64 -5.60 -7.27 8.44
C LYS A 64 -5.30 -5.83 8.85
N LYS A 65 -4.03 -5.44 8.91
CA LYS A 65 -3.61 -4.06 9.22
C LYS A 65 -4.06 -3.05 8.16
N VAL A 66 -3.92 -3.42 6.89
CA VAL A 66 -4.38 -2.63 5.74
C VAL A 66 -5.90 -2.45 5.80
N SER A 67 -6.66 -3.53 5.96
CA SER A 67 -8.13 -3.47 6.00
C SER A 67 -8.67 -2.71 7.22
N ALA A 68 -8.00 -2.80 8.37
CA ALA A 68 -8.32 -1.99 9.53
C ALA A 68 -8.04 -0.49 9.30
N SER A 69 -6.91 -0.16 8.68
CA SER A 69 -6.54 1.23 8.33
C SER A 69 -7.52 1.81 7.30
N ALA A 70 -7.90 1.01 6.29
CA ALA A 70 -8.91 1.34 5.30
C ALA A 70 -10.26 1.70 5.94
N LYS A 71 -10.73 0.90 6.91
CA LYS A 71 -11.97 1.19 7.64
C LYS A 71 -11.92 2.55 8.38
N GLY A 72 -10.75 2.96 8.89
CA GLY A 72 -10.57 4.25 9.54
C GLY A 72 -10.59 5.45 8.59
N LEU A 73 -10.34 5.24 7.30
CA LEU A 73 -10.15 6.29 6.29
C LEU A 73 -11.37 6.52 5.38
N ASN A 74 -12.50 5.84 5.62
CA ASN A 74 -13.69 5.87 4.76
C ASN A 74 -13.35 5.66 3.26
N VAL A 75 -12.45 4.71 2.97
CA VAL A 75 -12.15 4.32 1.58
C VAL A 75 -13.38 3.69 0.92
N THR A 76 -13.61 4.06 -0.33
CA THR A 76 -14.63 3.44 -1.18
C THR A 76 -14.17 2.07 -1.68
N ASP A 77 -12.88 1.95 -2.02
CA ASP A 77 -12.27 0.69 -2.45
C ASP A 77 -10.79 0.64 -2.06
N PHE A 78 -10.24 -0.55 -1.87
CA PHE A 78 -8.82 -0.74 -1.67
C PHE A 78 -8.35 -2.06 -2.27
N CYS A 79 -7.11 -2.09 -2.73
CA CYS A 79 -6.47 -3.27 -3.27
C CYS A 79 -5.09 -3.45 -2.63
N PHE A 80 -4.82 -4.66 -2.13
CA PHE A 80 -3.53 -5.04 -1.57
C PHE A 80 -2.99 -6.25 -2.31
N THR A 81 -1.89 -6.07 -3.03
CA THR A 81 -1.26 -7.13 -3.81
C THR A 81 0.18 -7.30 -3.39
N GLN A 82 0.65 -8.54 -3.36
CA GLN A 82 2.08 -8.81 -3.22
C GLN A 82 2.70 -8.78 -4.61
N ALA A 83 3.76 -8.01 -4.80
CA ALA A 83 4.53 -8.14 -6.04
C ALA A 83 5.22 -9.51 -6.01
N THR A 84 4.84 -10.40 -6.92
CA THR A 84 5.53 -11.67 -7.12
C THR A 84 6.50 -11.52 -8.30
N LEU A 85 7.48 -12.43 -8.37
CA LEU A 85 8.39 -12.53 -9.52
C LEU A 85 7.66 -12.79 -10.84
N GLU A 86 6.41 -13.27 -10.78
CA GLU A 86 5.61 -13.69 -11.94
C GLU A 86 4.83 -12.55 -12.61
N ASP A 87 4.75 -11.36 -12.02
CA ASP A 87 4.04 -10.20 -12.61
C ASP A 87 4.92 -9.42 -13.62
N ALA A 88 6.14 -9.91 -13.90
CA ALA A 88 7.16 -9.22 -14.70
C ALA A 88 7.41 -9.84 -16.09
N PHE A 89 6.52 -10.71 -16.60
CA PHE A 89 6.67 -11.40 -17.89
C PHE A 89 5.48 -11.20 -18.83
#